data_AF-A0A383AU95-F1
#
_entry.id   AF-A0A383AU95-F1
#
_cell.length_a   1.000
_cell.length_b   1.000
_cell.length_c   1.000
_cell.angle_alpha   90.00
_cell.angle_beta   90.00
_cell.angle_gamma   90.00
#
_symmetry.space_group_name_H-M   'P 1'
#
loop_
_entity.id
_entity.type
_entity.pdbx_description
1 polymer ?
#
loop_
_entity_poly.entity_id
_entity_poly.type
_entity_poly.pdbx_seq_one_letter_code
_entity_poly.pdbx_strand_id
1 'polypeptide(L)'
;NKTWNWKDLFCFWGNIIQSIIGFSLIVSLYLVYELNVAIVFFGTLIAALFVVFLSNLIGKPSQKHGIPFPVFLRTSMGIVGAKYVAMLRGLVAIFMFGVQSFFLSKSLGYLIRMSLFSIDNSFLDKEIFTYFYFGLNIIDWFSFLLAITLQIYLFRKSQSATKLFINFSAIFVYIGLILFCVIIASTNLSDVINSFKELIVIDNVISETNISPFLTVFGTMFAYFSIVLVNFGDFSRFVKNESELKKGN
;
A
#
# COMPACT_ATOMS: atom_id res chain seq x y z
N ASN A 1 -9.89 9.51 -23.15
CA ASN A 1 -9.55 10.87 -22.68
C ASN A 1 -8.59 10.80 -21.52
N LYS A 2 -7.47 11.53 -21.60
CA LYS A 2 -6.48 11.64 -20.51
C LYS A 2 -6.92 12.75 -19.57
N THR A 3 -7.34 12.40 -18.36
CA THR A 3 -7.96 13.34 -17.40
C THR A 3 -7.21 13.44 -16.07
N TRP A 4 -6.16 12.64 -15.87
CA TRP A 4 -5.37 12.64 -14.64
C TRP A 4 -4.28 13.72 -14.68
N ASN A 5 -4.15 14.43 -13.56
CA ASN A 5 -3.14 15.44 -13.27
C ASN A 5 -2.13 14.89 -12.23
N TRP A 6 -1.06 15.63 -11.98
CA TRP A 6 -0.04 15.30 -10.97
C TRP A 6 -0.63 15.10 -9.56
N LYS A 7 -1.67 15.85 -9.18
CA LYS A 7 -2.36 15.71 -7.89
C LYS A 7 -3.03 14.36 -7.72
N ASP A 8 -3.59 13.83 -8.82
CA ASP A 8 -4.28 12.54 -8.81
C ASP A 8 -3.26 11.39 -8.66
N LEU A 9 -2.10 11.54 -9.31
CA LEU A 9 -0.96 10.62 -9.15
C LEU A 9 -0.38 10.68 -7.73
N PHE A 10 -0.26 11.88 -7.15
CA PHE A 10 0.18 12.03 -5.76
C PHE A 10 -0.77 11.30 -4.80
N CYS A 11 -2.08 11.46 -4.97
CA CYS A 11 -3.07 10.74 -4.18
C CYS A 11 -3.00 9.21 -4.41
N PHE A 12 -2.76 8.78 -5.65
CA PHE A 12 -2.57 7.37 -5.98
C PHE A 12 -1.37 6.78 -5.23
N TRP A 13 -0.20 7.41 -5.29
CA TRP A 13 0.98 6.95 -4.54
C TRP A 13 0.76 7.04 -3.03
N GLY A 14 0.10 8.09 -2.55
CA GLY A 14 -0.28 8.24 -1.14
C GLY A 14 -1.07 7.04 -0.62
N ASN A 15 -2.12 6.61 -1.33
CA ASN A 15 -2.91 5.43 -0.95
C ASN A 15 -2.09 4.13 -0.97
N ILE A 16 -1.10 4.01 -1.87
CA ILE A 16 -0.25 2.81 -1.98
C ILE A 16 0.74 2.73 -0.81
N ILE A 17 1.30 3.87 -0.41
CA ILE A 17 2.23 3.96 0.72
C ILE A 17 1.47 3.73 2.03
N GLN A 18 0.30 4.34 2.18
CA GLN A 18 -0.53 4.29 3.38
C GLN A 18 -1.40 3.02 3.44
N SER A 19 -0.79 1.87 3.17
CA SER A 19 -1.47 0.59 3.29
C SER A 19 -1.13 -0.09 4.61
N ILE A 20 -2.06 -0.92 5.11
CA ILE A 20 -1.85 -1.74 6.32
C ILE A 20 -0.62 -2.64 6.14
N ILE A 21 -0.40 -3.14 4.92
CA ILE A 21 0.77 -3.96 4.58
C ILE A 21 2.06 -3.15 4.73
N GLY A 22 2.09 -1.92 4.19
CA GLY A 22 3.25 -1.03 4.29
C GLY A 22 3.62 -0.73 5.74
N PHE A 23 2.62 -0.40 6.58
CA PHE A 23 2.85 -0.17 8.00
C PHE A 23 3.34 -1.43 8.72
N SER A 24 2.70 -2.58 8.47
CA SER A 24 3.13 -3.86 9.05
C SER A 24 4.56 -4.22 8.68
N LEU A 25 4.98 -3.94 7.44
CA LEU A 25 6.32 -4.22 6.95
C LEU A 25 7.36 -3.34 7.69
N ILE A 26 7.14 -2.02 7.76
CA ILE A 26 8.03 -1.12 8.49
C ILE A 26 8.12 -1.51 9.97
N VAL A 27 6.99 -1.81 10.62
CA VAL A 27 6.97 -2.26 12.02
C VAL A 27 7.77 -3.55 12.21
N SER A 28 7.67 -4.51 11.28
CA SER A 28 8.44 -5.76 11.38
C SER A 28 9.95 -5.54 11.28
N LEU A 29 10.40 -4.60 10.44
CA LEU A 29 11.83 -4.25 10.33
C LEU A 29 12.39 -3.67 11.62
N TYR A 30 11.57 -2.93 12.38
CA TYR A 30 11.97 -2.36 13.66
C TYR A 30 11.84 -3.32 14.84
N LEU A 31 10.71 -4.01 14.96
CA LEU A 31 10.42 -4.82 16.15
C LEU A 31 10.97 -6.25 16.07
N VAL A 32 11.04 -6.84 14.88
CA VAL A 32 11.45 -8.25 14.71
C VAL A 32 12.92 -8.34 14.34
N TYR A 33 13.37 -7.46 13.44
CA TYR A 33 14.77 -7.44 12.99
C TYR A 33 15.64 -6.46 13.78
N GLU A 34 15.04 -5.69 14.71
CA GLU A 34 15.74 -4.74 15.59
C GLU A 34 16.70 -3.81 14.83
N LEU A 35 16.32 -3.43 13.61
CA LEU A 35 17.18 -2.63 12.75
C LEU A 35 17.21 -1.18 13.20
N ASN A 36 18.39 -0.56 13.07
CA ASN A 36 18.56 0.86 13.31
C ASN A 36 17.66 1.68 12.35
N VAL A 37 17.01 2.69 12.91
CA VAL A 37 16.12 3.64 12.22
C VAL A 37 16.78 4.34 11.06
N ALA A 38 18.05 4.70 11.19
CA ALA A 38 18.80 5.28 10.09
C ALA A 38 18.92 4.30 8.91
N ILE A 39 19.22 3.01 9.16
CA ILE A 39 19.34 2.00 8.11
C ILE A 39 18.00 1.80 7.40
N VAL A 40 16.91 1.68 8.17
CA VAL A 40 15.58 1.50 7.60
C VAL A 40 15.17 2.73 6.80
N PHE A 41 15.41 3.94 7.31
CA PHE A 41 15.13 5.20 6.63
C PHE A 41 15.92 5.35 5.32
N PHE A 42 17.24 5.15 5.33
CA PHE A 42 18.04 5.27 4.11
C PHE A 42 17.73 4.15 3.11
N GLY A 43 17.51 2.91 3.57
CA GLY A 43 17.14 1.78 2.71
C GLY A 43 15.80 1.99 2.02
N THR A 44 14.80 2.48 2.77
CA THR A 44 13.48 2.84 2.23
C THR A 44 13.56 4.02 1.26
N LEU A 45 14.32 5.07 1.60
CA LEU A 45 14.51 6.25 0.76
C LEU A 45 15.14 5.89 -0.59
N ILE A 46 16.20 5.09 -0.58
CA ILE A 46 16.88 4.66 -1.80
C ILE A 46 15.98 3.76 -2.65
N ALA A 47 15.21 2.87 -2.01
CA ALA A 47 14.19 2.07 -2.70
C ALA A 47 13.13 2.97 -3.36
N ALA A 48 12.62 3.98 -2.65
CA ALA A 48 11.63 4.92 -3.18
C ALA A 48 12.17 5.72 -4.38
N LEU A 49 13.42 6.22 -4.31
CA LEU A 49 14.06 6.91 -5.44
C LEU A 49 14.17 6.01 -6.67
N PHE A 50 14.52 4.74 -6.46
CA PHE A 50 14.59 3.75 -7.54
C PHE A 50 13.21 3.46 -8.16
N VAL A 51 12.17 3.39 -7.32
CA VAL A 51 10.77 3.25 -7.75
C VAL A 51 10.33 4.47 -8.57
N VAL A 52 10.65 5.70 -8.13
CA VAL A 52 10.35 6.93 -8.88
C VAL A 52 11.04 6.94 -10.24
N PHE A 53 12.30 6.51 -10.30
CA PHE A 53 13.04 6.40 -11.56
C PHE A 53 12.37 5.40 -12.52
N LEU A 54 12.07 4.18 -12.05
CA LEU A 54 11.46 3.13 -12.86
C LEU A 54 10.01 3.44 -13.24
N SER A 55 9.23 4.05 -12.36
CA SER A 55 7.83 4.41 -12.64
C SER A 55 7.76 5.44 -13.77
N ASN A 56 8.68 6.40 -13.81
CA ASN A 56 8.78 7.36 -14.90
C ASN A 56 9.17 6.68 -16.23
N LEU A 57 10.10 5.72 -16.21
CA LEU A 57 10.50 4.96 -17.39
C LEU A 57 9.35 4.11 -17.96
N ILE A 58 8.67 3.34 -17.11
CA ILE A 58 7.55 2.46 -17.49
C ILE A 58 6.31 3.28 -17.86
N GLY A 59 6.07 4.36 -17.14
CA GLY A 59 4.89 5.20 -17.27
C GLY A 59 4.88 6.01 -18.56
N LYS A 60 6.04 6.48 -19.03
CA LYS A 60 6.19 7.34 -20.22
C LYS A 60 5.61 6.75 -21.52
N PRO A 61 5.96 5.52 -21.96
CA PRO A 61 5.40 4.96 -23.19
C PRO A 61 3.89 4.74 -23.10
N SER A 62 3.42 4.23 -21.95
CA SER A 62 2.00 3.97 -21.71
C SER A 62 1.19 5.29 -21.67
N GLN A 63 1.76 6.35 -21.11
CA GLN A 63 1.19 7.70 -21.11
C GLN A 63 1.15 8.27 -22.54
N LYS A 64 2.24 8.18 -23.31
CA LYS A 64 2.32 8.73 -24.67
C LYS A 64 1.26 8.11 -25.58
N HIS A 65 1.21 6.79 -25.63
CA HIS A 65 0.36 6.04 -26.54
C HIS A 65 -1.05 5.75 -26.00
N GLY A 66 -1.29 5.94 -24.70
CA GLY A 66 -2.59 5.65 -24.08
C GLY A 66 -2.94 4.16 -24.04
N ILE A 67 -1.95 3.28 -24.21
CA ILE A 67 -2.14 1.83 -24.26
C ILE A 67 -1.84 1.17 -22.90
N PRO A 68 -2.52 0.07 -22.56
CA PRO A 68 -2.21 -0.73 -21.37
C PRO A 68 -0.79 -1.33 -21.40
N PHE A 69 -0.26 -1.64 -20.22
CA PHE A 69 1.08 -2.25 -20.09
C PHE A 69 1.21 -3.58 -20.86
N PRO A 70 0.24 -4.52 -20.81
CA PRO A 70 0.33 -5.77 -21.58
C PRO A 70 0.37 -5.58 -23.11
N VAL A 71 -0.20 -4.48 -23.62
CA VAL A 71 -0.16 -4.16 -25.05
C VAL A 71 1.21 -3.62 -25.41
N PHE A 72 1.78 -2.74 -24.58
CA PHE A 72 3.13 -2.22 -24.78
C PHE A 72 4.18 -3.34 -24.76
N LEU A 73 4.01 -4.33 -23.89
CA LEU A 73 4.92 -5.47 -23.76
C LEU A 73 5.09 -6.29 -25.05
N ARG A 74 4.09 -6.27 -25.95
CA ARG A 74 4.14 -6.96 -27.25
C ARG A 74 5.23 -6.42 -28.16
N THR A 75 5.66 -5.17 -27.97
CA THR A 75 6.70 -4.54 -28.80
C THR A 75 8.10 -5.10 -28.50
N SER A 76 8.33 -5.58 -27.27
CA SER A 76 9.63 -6.11 -26.84
C SER A 76 9.67 -7.65 -26.90
N MET A 77 8.64 -8.32 -26.37
CA MET A 77 8.64 -9.79 -26.20
C MET A 77 7.80 -10.54 -27.24
N GLY A 78 7.24 -9.83 -28.21
CA GLY A 78 6.26 -10.38 -29.15
C GLY A 78 4.93 -10.76 -28.48
N ILE A 79 4.00 -11.31 -29.27
CA ILE A 79 2.63 -11.62 -28.81
C ILE A 79 2.62 -12.75 -27.78
N VAL A 80 3.39 -13.82 -28.05
CA VAL A 80 3.43 -15.02 -27.21
C VAL A 80 4.11 -14.72 -25.87
N GLY A 81 5.28 -14.07 -25.88
CA GLY A 81 5.99 -13.69 -24.66
C GLY A 81 5.17 -12.73 -23.78
N ALA A 82 4.53 -11.74 -24.39
CA ALA A 82 3.67 -10.80 -23.66
C ALA A 82 2.48 -11.49 -22.98
N LYS A 83 1.93 -12.57 -23.57
CA LYS A 83 0.84 -13.35 -22.96
C LYS A 83 1.27 -14.02 -21.66
N TYR A 84 2.43 -14.67 -21.64
CA TYR A 84 2.95 -15.36 -20.45
C TYR A 84 3.23 -14.38 -19.31
N VAL A 85 3.95 -13.29 -19.60
CA VAL A 85 4.28 -12.28 -18.59
C VAL A 85 3.03 -11.57 -18.06
N ALA A 86 2.07 -11.25 -18.94
CA ALA A 86 0.81 -10.65 -18.51
C ALA A 86 -0.01 -11.59 -17.62
N MET A 87 0.07 -12.92 -17.84
CA MET A 87 -0.60 -13.92 -17.01
C MET A 87 0.06 -14.05 -15.63
N LEU A 88 1.40 -14.07 -15.57
CA LEU A 88 2.14 -14.05 -14.30
C LEU A 88 1.80 -12.80 -13.47
N ARG A 89 1.75 -11.64 -14.12
CA ARG A 89 1.29 -10.39 -13.49
C ARG A 89 -0.13 -10.51 -12.94
N GLY A 90 -1.04 -11.15 -13.69
CA GLY A 90 -2.41 -11.43 -13.25
C GLY A 90 -2.46 -12.31 -12.00
N LEU A 91 -1.61 -13.34 -11.93
CA LEU A 91 -1.51 -14.23 -10.77
C LEU A 91 -1.06 -13.47 -9.51
N VAL A 92 -0.02 -12.64 -9.62
CA VAL A 92 0.45 -11.78 -8.52
C VAL A 92 -0.64 -10.80 -8.09
N ALA A 93 -1.38 -10.22 -9.04
CA ALA A 93 -2.48 -9.31 -8.73
C ALA A 93 -3.63 -9.99 -7.97
N ILE A 94 -3.99 -11.24 -8.33
CA ILE A 94 -5.01 -12.03 -7.62
C ILE A 94 -4.56 -12.30 -6.18
N PHE A 95 -3.30 -12.70 -5.99
CA PHE A 95 -2.75 -12.94 -4.66
C PHE A 95 -2.79 -11.68 -3.79
N MET A 96 -2.29 -10.56 -4.32
CA MET A 96 -2.27 -9.28 -3.60
C MET A 96 -3.66 -8.74 -3.32
N PHE A 97 -4.62 -8.95 -4.24
CA PHE A 97 -6.01 -8.65 -4.01
C PHE A 97 -6.58 -9.44 -2.82
N GLY A 98 -6.26 -10.74 -2.72
CA GLY A 98 -6.63 -11.58 -1.58
C GLY A 98 -6.06 -11.06 -0.25
N VAL A 99 -4.76 -10.75 -0.22
CA VAL A 99 -4.09 -10.22 0.99
C VAL A 99 -4.73 -8.91 1.45
N GLN A 100 -4.95 -7.95 0.55
CA GLN A 100 -5.57 -6.66 0.88
C GLN A 100 -7.02 -6.83 1.38
N SER A 101 -7.77 -7.74 0.77
CA SER A 101 -9.15 -8.03 1.16
C SER A 101 -9.23 -8.68 2.55
N PHE A 102 -8.25 -9.52 2.88
CA PHE A 102 -8.14 -10.12 4.21
C PHE A 102 -7.88 -9.06 5.30
N PHE A 103 -6.94 -8.15 5.10
CA PHE A 103 -6.69 -7.06 6.06
C PHE A 103 -7.88 -6.11 6.18
N LEU A 104 -8.54 -5.79 5.07
CA LEU A 104 -9.78 -5.00 5.09
C LEU A 104 -10.88 -5.70 5.90
N SER A 105 -11.07 -7.00 5.68
CA SER A 105 -12.02 -7.81 6.43
C SER A 105 -11.73 -7.81 7.94
N LYS A 106 -10.46 -7.93 8.34
CA LYS A 106 -10.08 -7.88 9.77
C LYS A 106 -10.38 -6.51 10.38
N SER A 107 -10.10 -5.42 9.66
CA SER A 107 -10.45 -4.07 10.12
C SER A 107 -11.97 -3.91 10.32
N LEU A 108 -12.79 -4.37 9.35
CA LEU A 108 -14.25 -4.38 9.49
C LEU A 108 -14.71 -5.27 10.66
N GLY A 109 -14.09 -6.43 10.84
CA GLY A 109 -14.38 -7.34 11.96
C GLY A 109 -14.12 -6.69 13.31
N TYR A 110 -13.01 -5.95 13.46
CA TYR A 110 -12.73 -5.19 14.68
C TYR A 110 -13.74 -4.07 14.92
N LEU A 111 -14.15 -3.34 13.87
CA LEU A 111 -15.19 -2.31 14.00
C LEU A 111 -16.52 -2.90 14.44
N ILE A 112 -16.93 -4.04 13.86
CA ILE A 112 -18.16 -4.73 14.25
C ILE A 112 -18.07 -5.20 15.71
N ARG A 113 -16.97 -5.84 16.10
CA ARG A 113 -16.76 -6.30 17.49
C ARG A 113 -16.80 -5.13 18.47
N MET A 114 -16.13 -4.02 18.17
CA MET A 114 -16.12 -2.83 19.02
C MET A 114 -17.52 -2.19 19.13
N SER A 115 -18.28 -2.15 18.03
CA SER A 115 -19.66 -1.66 18.04
C SER A 115 -20.58 -2.56 18.86
N LEU A 116 -20.43 -3.89 18.76
CA LEU A 116 -21.23 -4.84 19.54
C LEU A 116 -20.87 -4.77 21.02
N PHE A 117 -19.59 -4.70 21.36
CA PHE A 117 -19.10 -4.53 22.72
C PHE A 117 -19.68 -3.25 23.37
N SER A 118 -19.72 -2.14 22.65
CA SER A 118 -20.31 -0.89 23.17
C SER A 118 -21.82 -0.98 23.46
N ILE A 119 -22.54 -1.92 22.84
CA ILE A 119 -23.98 -2.10 23.04
C ILE A 119 -24.22 -3.09 24.19
N ASP A 120 -23.54 -4.24 24.16
CA ASP A 120 -23.66 -5.28 25.17
C ASP A 120 -22.38 -6.13 25.22
N ASN A 121 -21.66 -6.03 26.35
CA ASN A 121 -20.43 -6.77 26.58
C ASN A 121 -20.63 -8.30 26.52
N SER A 122 -21.82 -8.81 26.89
CA SER A 122 -22.12 -10.24 26.95
C SER A 122 -22.45 -10.86 25.59
N PHE A 123 -22.68 -10.03 24.57
CA PHE A 123 -23.12 -10.50 23.25
C PHE A 123 -22.01 -11.25 22.51
N LEU A 124 -20.75 -10.88 22.74
CA LEU A 124 -19.56 -11.51 22.14
C LEU A 124 -19.22 -12.87 22.76
N ASP A 125 -19.71 -13.15 23.98
CA ASP A 125 -19.45 -14.40 24.71
C ASP A 125 -20.39 -15.55 24.29
N LYS A 126 -21.34 -15.28 23.39
CA LYS A 126 -22.25 -16.31 22.86
C LYS A 126 -21.46 -17.34 22.05
N GLU A 127 -21.75 -18.62 22.26
CA GLU A 127 -21.06 -19.77 21.63
C GLU A 127 -20.96 -19.70 20.10
N ILE A 128 -21.91 -19.01 19.45
CA ILE A 128 -21.93 -18.80 18.00
C ILE A 128 -20.73 -17.96 17.53
N PHE A 129 -20.23 -17.03 18.36
CA PHE A 129 -19.09 -16.16 18.03
C PHE A 129 -17.73 -16.75 18.40
N THR A 130 -17.71 -17.83 19.19
CA THR A 130 -16.51 -18.60 19.53
C THR A 130 -16.32 -19.81 18.60
N TYR A 131 -17.26 -20.09 17.70
CA TYR A 131 -17.10 -21.09 16.66
C TYR A 131 -16.14 -20.60 15.56
N PHE A 132 -14.99 -21.27 15.45
CA PHE A 132 -14.00 -21.03 14.41
C PHE A 132 -14.19 -22.01 13.25
N TYR A 133 -14.38 -21.48 12.04
CA TYR A 133 -14.38 -22.26 10.80
C TYR A 133 -13.22 -21.79 9.91
N PHE A 134 -12.30 -22.71 9.57
CA PHE A 134 -11.02 -22.40 8.90
C PHE A 134 -10.21 -21.28 9.57
N GLY A 135 -10.26 -21.19 10.91
CA GLY A 135 -9.53 -20.18 11.68
C GLY A 135 -10.18 -18.79 11.69
N LEU A 136 -11.39 -18.63 11.16
CA LEU A 136 -12.17 -17.39 11.20
C LEU A 136 -13.48 -17.59 11.96
N ASN A 137 -13.82 -16.62 12.81
CA ASN A 137 -15.13 -16.57 13.48
C ASN A 137 -16.23 -16.15 12.50
N ILE A 138 -17.48 -16.36 12.89
CA ILE A 138 -18.64 -15.96 12.07
C ILE A 138 -18.67 -14.46 11.75
N ILE A 139 -18.24 -13.61 12.70
CA ILE A 139 -18.09 -12.16 12.46
C ILE A 139 -17.04 -11.91 11.38
N ASP A 140 -15.90 -12.61 11.46
CA ASP A 140 -14.81 -12.43 10.52
C ASP A 140 -15.21 -12.90 9.10
N TRP A 141 -15.98 -13.99 9.01
CA TRP A 141 -16.57 -14.46 7.74
C TRP A 141 -17.57 -13.46 7.15
N PHE A 142 -18.44 -12.88 7.98
CA PHE A 142 -19.36 -11.85 7.55
C PHE A 142 -18.62 -10.59 7.07
N SER A 143 -17.61 -10.13 7.82
CA SER A 143 -16.74 -9.03 7.43
C SER A 143 -16.01 -9.30 6.11
N PHE A 144 -15.63 -10.55 5.85
CA PHE A 144 -14.93 -10.94 4.63
C PHE A 144 -15.85 -10.85 3.41
N LEU A 145 -17.06 -11.41 3.52
CA LEU A 145 -18.08 -11.31 2.48
C LEU A 145 -18.49 -9.85 2.23
N LEU A 146 -18.62 -9.05 3.29
CA LEU A 146 -18.90 -7.62 3.20
C LEU A 146 -17.78 -6.88 2.46
N ALA A 147 -16.52 -7.12 2.83
CA ALA A 147 -15.35 -6.51 2.20
C ALA A 147 -15.31 -6.80 0.69
N ILE A 148 -15.46 -8.07 0.29
CA ILE A 148 -15.46 -8.48 -1.13
C ILE A 148 -16.62 -7.84 -1.87
N THR A 149 -17.82 -7.84 -1.29
CA THR A 149 -19.01 -7.25 -1.92
C THR A 149 -18.83 -5.75 -2.17
N LEU A 150 -18.28 -5.02 -1.20
CA LEU A 150 -17.96 -3.60 -1.34
C LEU A 150 -16.90 -3.36 -2.41
N GLN A 151 -15.83 -4.16 -2.45
CA GLN A 151 -14.79 -4.05 -3.47
C GLN A 151 -15.34 -4.31 -4.88
N ILE A 152 -16.14 -5.37 -5.08
CA ILE A 152 -16.79 -5.66 -6.37
C ILE A 152 -17.69 -4.49 -6.77
N TYR A 153 -18.46 -3.94 -5.84
CA TYR A 153 -19.32 -2.78 -6.10
C TYR A 153 -18.51 -1.56 -6.57
N LEU A 154 -17.39 -1.27 -5.91
CA LEU A 154 -16.51 -0.16 -6.29
C LEU A 154 -15.85 -0.39 -7.67
N PHE A 155 -15.40 -1.61 -7.96
CA PHE A 155 -14.77 -1.93 -9.26
C PHE A 155 -15.73 -1.92 -10.44
N ARG A 156 -17.04 -2.10 -10.22
CA ARG A 156 -18.05 -1.96 -11.27
C ARG A 156 -18.26 -0.52 -11.72
N LYS A 157 -17.80 0.48 -10.95
CA LYS A 157 -17.94 1.89 -11.30
C LYS A 157 -16.90 2.32 -12.35
N SER A 158 -17.17 3.44 -13.01
CA SER A 158 -16.31 3.95 -14.09
C SER A 158 -14.96 4.44 -13.55
N GLN A 159 -13.96 4.53 -14.42
CA GLN A 159 -12.63 5.05 -14.10
C GLN A 159 -12.65 6.46 -13.48
N SER A 160 -13.63 7.30 -13.83
CA SER A 160 -13.81 8.62 -13.23
C SER A 160 -14.21 8.54 -11.76
N ALA A 161 -15.09 7.59 -11.41
CA ALA A 161 -15.50 7.35 -10.03
C ALA A 161 -14.33 6.78 -9.21
N THR A 162 -13.56 5.85 -9.78
CA THR A 162 -12.35 5.31 -9.13
C THR A 162 -11.34 6.41 -8.84
N LYS A 163 -11.12 7.32 -9.79
CA LYS A 163 -10.24 8.48 -9.61
C LYS A 163 -10.69 9.35 -8.43
N LEU A 164 -11.98 9.70 -8.38
CA LEU A 164 -12.52 10.53 -7.30
C LEU A 164 -12.40 9.82 -5.94
N PHE A 165 -12.64 8.51 -5.91
CA PHE A 165 -12.48 7.70 -4.71
C PHE A 165 -11.04 7.67 -4.22
N ILE A 166 -10.05 7.46 -5.10
CA ILE A 166 -8.63 7.49 -4.76
C ILE A 166 -8.25 8.84 -4.12
N ASN A 167 -8.66 9.94 -4.72
CA ASN A 167 -8.35 11.27 -4.18
C ASN A 167 -9.00 11.50 -2.81
N PHE A 168 -10.26 11.12 -2.66
CA PHE A 168 -10.97 11.21 -1.39
C PHE A 168 -10.30 10.36 -0.31
N SER A 169 -9.98 9.10 -0.61
CA SER A 169 -9.31 8.17 0.31
C SER A 169 -7.96 8.70 0.78
N ALA A 170 -7.12 9.22 -0.14
CA ALA A 170 -5.81 9.75 0.24
C ALA A 170 -5.95 10.89 1.24
N ILE A 171 -6.81 11.86 0.95
CA ILE A 171 -7.03 13.03 1.81
C ILE A 171 -7.54 12.58 3.19
N PHE A 172 -8.52 11.68 3.21
CA PHE A 172 -9.09 11.16 4.45
C PHE A 172 -8.05 10.47 5.33
N VAL A 173 -7.20 9.62 4.74
CA VAL A 173 -6.15 8.90 5.48
C VAL A 173 -5.06 9.85 5.98
N TYR A 174 -4.62 10.83 5.18
CA TYR A 174 -3.67 11.85 5.64
C TYR A 174 -4.20 12.64 6.83
N ILE A 175 -5.46 13.08 6.78
CA ILE A 175 -6.11 13.78 7.89
C ILE A 175 -6.14 12.87 9.12
N GLY A 176 -6.51 11.60 8.96
CA GLY A 176 -6.53 10.61 10.03
C GLY A 176 -5.16 10.40 10.67
N LEU A 177 -4.09 10.30 9.87
CA LEU A 177 -2.72 10.15 10.36
C LEU A 177 -2.22 11.38 11.11
N ILE A 178 -2.50 12.58 10.61
CA ILE A 178 -2.14 13.83 11.28
C ILE A 178 -2.88 13.93 12.62
N LEU A 179 -4.18 13.66 12.65
CA LEU A 179 -4.97 13.68 13.87
C LEU A 179 -4.45 12.65 14.89
N PHE A 180 -4.17 11.43 14.44
CA PHE A 180 -3.61 10.37 15.28
C PHE A 180 -2.26 10.78 15.88
N CYS A 181 -1.38 11.37 15.06
CA CYS A 181 -0.09 11.89 15.52
C CYS A 181 -0.24 12.99 16.58
N VAL A 182 -1.16 13.94 16.36
CA VAL A 182 -1.45 15.02 17.32
C VAL A 182 -1.98 14.47 18.65
N ILE A 183 -2.90 13.49 18.60
CA ILE A 183 -3.44 12.85 19.81
C ILE A 183 -2.31 12.20 20.60
N ILE A 184 -1.47 11.38 19.95
CA ILE A 184 -0.35 10.69 20.62
C ILE A 184 0.64 11.69 21.21
N ALA A 185 1.01 12.72 20.45
CA ALA A 185 1.93 13.75 20.92
C ALA A 185 1.36 14.52 22.12
N SER A 186 0.05 14.72 22.18
CA SER A 186 -0.61 15.40 23.30
C SER A 186 -0.70 14.55 24.57
N THR A 187 -0.90 13.23 24.44
CA THR A 187 -1.05 12.34 25.59
C THR A 187 0.28 11.85 26.15
N ASN A 188 1.30 11.65 25.29
CA ASN A 188 2.57 11.02 25.67
C ASN A 188 3.78 11.86 25.20
N LEU A 189 3.75 13.17 25.43
CA LEU A 189 4.74 14.11 24.89
C LEU A 189 6.18 13.74 25.28
N SER A 190 6.42 13.35 26.54
CA SER A 190 7.75 12.99 27.04
C SER A 190 8.34 11.77 26.32
N ASP A 191 7.52 10.74 26.12
CA ASP A 191 7.95 9.47 25.53
C ASP A 191 8.20 9.62 24.04
N VAL A 192 7.37 10.41 23.35
CA VAL A 192 7.57 10.74 21.93
C VAL A 192 8.86 11.53 21.74
N ILE A 193 9.14 12.53 22.58
CA ILE A 193 10.38 13.32 22.49
C ILE A 193 11.60 12.45 22.79
N ASN A 194 11.54 11.59 23.80
CA ASN A 194 12.65 10.70 24.15
C ASN A 194 12.91 9.68 23.03
N SER A 195 11.86 9.05 22.51
CA SER A 195 11.97 8.15 21.35
C SER A 195 12.61 8.89 20.17
N PHE A 196 12.13 10.08 19.82
CA PHE A 196 12.68 10.86 18.70
C PHE A 196 14.16 11.22 18.88
N LYS A 197 14.61 11.49 20.12
CA LYS A 197 16.03 11.71 20.43
C LYS A 197 16.86 10.45 20.23
N GLU A 198 16.34 9.29 20.63
CA GLU A 198 17.01 8.00 20.39
C GLU A 198 17.12 7.68 18.89
N LEU A 199 16.11 8.06 18.08
CA LEU A 199 16.16 7.88 16.62
C LEU A 199 17.25 8.73 15.92
N ILE A 200 17.67 9.84 16.54
CA ILE A 200 18.65 10.79 15.96
C ILE A 200 20.11 10.37 16.26
N VAL A 201 20.32 9.37 17.11
CA VAL A 201 21.68 8.87 17.39
C VAL A 201 22.14 7.98 16.22
N ILE A 202 22.80 8.60 15.25
CA ILE A 202 23.38 7.98 14.04
C ILE A 202 24.76 7.40 14.39
N ASP A 203 24.84 6.52 15.39
CA ASP A 203 26.09 5.84 15.70
C ASP A 203 26.27 4.62 14.77
N ASN A 204 27.44 4.52 14.14
CA ASN A 204 27.90 3.40 13.30
C ASN A 204 27.05 3.04 12.06
N VAL A 205 26.28 3.96 11.48
CA VAL A 205 25.47 3.67 10.28
C VAL A 205 26.30 3.26 9.06
N ILE A 206 27.55 3.74 8.97
CA ILE A 206 28.50 3.43 7.88
C ILE A 206 29.54 2.42 8.39
N SER A 207 29.09 1.26 8.86
CA SER A 207 29.95 0.11 9.14
C SER A 207 29.70 -0.99 8.10
N GLU A 208 30.73 -1.79 7.79
CA GLU A 208 30.59 -2.91 6.84
C GLU A 208 29.50 -3.91 7.28
N THR A 209 29.27 -4.03 8.59
CA THR A 209 28.23 -4.88 9.18
C THR A 209 26.81 -4.44 8.81
N ASN A 210 26.61 -3.16 8.47
CA ASN A 210 25.29 -2.58 8.20
C ASN A 210 24.89 -2.63 6.71
N ILE A 211 25.79 -3.05 5.82
CA ILE A 211 25.52 -3.18 4.38
C ILE A 211 24.48 -4.26 4.10
N SER A 212 24.59 -5.43 4.75
CA SER A 212 23.64 -6.53 4.55
C SER A 212 22.21 -6.19 5.05
N PRO A 213 22.04 -5.64 6.27
CA PRO A 213 20.76 -5.10 6.72
C PRO A 213 20.19 -4.03 5.78
N PHE A 214 21.02 -3.10 5.34
CA PHE A 214 20.61 -2.07 4.39
C PHE A 214 20.08 -2.67 3.08
N LEU A 215 20.81 -3.62 2.48
CA LEU A 215 20.41 -4.26 1.23
C LEU A 215 19.11 -5.06 1.40
N THR A 216 18.92 -5.68 2.57
CA THR A 216 17.70 -6.41 2.91
C THR A 216 16.49 -5.47 3.00
N VAL A 217 16.64 -4.33 3.68
CA VAL A 217 15.57 -3.30 3.73
C VAL A 217 15.28 -2.77 2.33
N PHE A 218 16.31 -2.36 1.60
CA PHE A 218 16.19 -1.85 0.25
C PHE A 218 15.45 -2.84 -0.65
N GLY A 219 15.90 -4.10 -0.68
CA GLY A 219 15.32 -5.15 -1.51
C GLY A 219 13.86 -5.46 -1.13
N THR A 220 13.56 -5.50 0.16
CA THR A 220 12.19 -5.77 0.65
C THR A 220 11.23 -4.64 0.28
N MET A 221 11.64 -3.40 0.49
CA MET A 221 10.82 -2.22 0.14
C MET A 221 10.68 -2.07 -1.37
N PHE A 222 11.76 -2.31 -2.12
CA PHE A 222 11.71 -2.31 -3.57
C PHE A 222 10.76 -3.39 -4.10
N ALA A 223 10.80 -4.61 -3.53
CA ALA A 223 9.90 -5.70 -3.90
C ALA A 223 8.43 -5.35 -3.62
N TYR A 224 8.14 -4.73 -2.48
CA TYR A 224 6.80 -4.24 -2.14
C TYR A 224 6.25 -3.27 -3.20
N PHE A 225 7.04 -2.27 -3.63
CA PHE A 225 6.60 -1.32 -4.66
C PHE A 225 6.67 -1.88 -6.09
N SER A 226 7.47 -2.92 -6.34
CA SER A 226 7.61 -3.55 -7.66
C SER A 226 6.29 -4.11 -8.21
N ILE A 227 5.41 -4.57 -7.32
CA ILE A 227 4.06 -5.04 -7.69
C ILE A 227 3.27 -3.94 -8.41
N VAL A 228 3.40 -2.69 -7.93
CA VAL A 228 2.76 -1.53 -8.55
C VAL A 228 3.51 -1.11 -9.80
N LEU A 229 4.84 -1.12 -9.80
CA LEU A 229 5.67 -0.71 -10.96
C LEU A 229 5.29 -1.45 -12.24
N VAL A 230 5.11 -2.77 -12.17
CA VAL A 230 4.73 -3.59 -13.33
C VAL A 230 3.31 -3.30 -13.82
N ASN A 231 2.46 -2.73 -12.96
CA ASN A 231 1.09 -2.35 -13.29
C ASN A 231 0.94 -0.85 -13.60
N PHE A 232 1.98 -0.04 -13.38
CA PHE A 232 1.89 1.41 -13.39
C PHE A 232 1.47 1.97 -14.76
N GLY A 233 1.83 1.29 -15.84
CA GLY A 233 1.40 1.65 -17.20
C GLY A 233 -0.12 1.68 -17.39
N ASP A 234 -0.88 0.86 -16.65
CA ASP A 234 -2.35 0.81 -16.74
C ASP A 234 -3.01 2.06 -16.12
N PHE A 235 -2.30 2.75 -15.22
CA PHE A 235 -2.71 4.03 -14.62
C PHE A 235 -2.14 5.21 -15.41
N SER A 236 -0.86 5.15 -15.80
CA SER A 236 -0.18 6.27 -16.48
C SER A 236 -0.82 6.62 -17.84
N ARG A 237 -1.50 5.66 -18.50
CA ARG A 237 -2.26 5.91 -19.75
C ARG A 237 -3.34 6.98 -19.63
N PHE A 238 -3.82 7.27 -18.42
CA PHE A 238 -4.86 8.28 -18.17
C PHE A 238 -4.29 9.68 -17.86
N VAL A 239 -2.97 9.80 -17.73
CA VAL A 239 -2.26 11.06 -17.38
C VAL A 239 -2.15 11.96 -18.59
N LYS A 240 -2.44 13.26 -18.41
CA LYS A 240 -2.49 14.25 -19.50
C LYS A 240 -1.18 14.33 -20.29
N ASN A 241 -0.09 14.65 -19.61
CA ASN A 241 1.21 14.98 -20.22
C ASN A 241 2.38 14.33 -19.46
N GLU A 242 3.54 14.21 -20.10
CA GLU A 242 4.76 13.70 -19.46
C GLU A 242 5.22 14.59 -18.28
N SER A 243 5.01 15.91 -18.35
CA SER A 243 5.33 16.82 -17.26
C SER A 243 4.49 16.55 -16.01
N GLU A 244 3.20 16.26 -16.18
CA GLU A 244 2.28 15.88 -15.10
C GLU A 244 2.65 14.51 -14.51
N LEU A 245 3.10 13.58 -15.36
CA LEU A 245 3.61 12.28 -14.92
C LEU A 245 4.85 12.44 -14.01
N LYS A 246 5.84 13.21 -14.46
CA LYS A 246 7.07 13.45 -13.69
C LYS A 246 6.86 14.21 -12.38
N LYS A 247 5.88 15.12 -12.33
CA LYS A 247 5.55 15.87 -11.11
C LYS A 247 4.75 15.04 -10.11
N GLY A 248 3.98 14.07 -10.59
CA GLY A 248 3.12 13.23 -9.75
C GLY A 248 3.81 12.01 -9.15
N ASN A 249 4.91 11.56 -9.78
CA ASN A 249 5.80 10.52 -9.27
C ASN A 249 6.87 11.12 -8.37
#